data_AF-A0A1F9YQ25-F1
#
_entry.id   AF-A0A1F9YQ25-F1
#
_cell.length_a   1.000
_cell.length_b   1.000
_cell.length_c   1.000
_cell.angle_alpha   90.00
_cell.angle_beta   90.00
_cell.angle_gamma   90.00
#
_symmetry.space_group_name_H-M   'P 1'
#
loop_
_entity.id
_entity.type
_entity.pdbx_description
1 polymer ?
#
loop_
_entity_poly.entity_id
_entity_poly.type
_entity_poly.pdbx_seq_one_letter_code
_entity_poly.pdbx_strand_id
1 'polypeptide(L)'
;MIEGNIVDVRRKKVFPGRIAHKDGVITGVEEAEGDFRGYIIPGLIDSHIHIESSLLSPSRFAEATVPHGTTAVVTDPHEIANVLGLQGVEYMVRDSKTVPLRVYFTAPSCVPATPFETSGATFGPREVEVLLARPEFVALGELMNYPGAIAHDPEVMAKVEVAKRLGKPIDGHSPMLRGAGLREYAALGISTDHECISAEEALEKHSLGMKVMVRQGSASRNLEALAPFAKTHEFLLVSDDKNVSDLVEGHLDRTLAQAVSLGIDPLHALRAATVGPAEHYGLPLGVIEPGRMADVVRVRDLGSFEVEEVYIGGEVVAANGVAKFETKPKEMTSELVLARKVPSDFEVPCGKPLAEARVIGVISDEVVTDSLTATLRTENGRVKADPGQDVLHISVVNRYRDAPVSNAFVKGFGLRSGAIASSVAHDSHNVIAVGVSADDLAVAVNTLVSEGGGFCVCADGKSSMLNLRVAGLMCTKPARDVKRTLDALQARVKELGCPLDDPFMTLAFLSLLVIPRLRIGDRGLFDVSEFKFVDVLL
;
A
#
# COMPACT_ATOMS: atom_id res chain seq x y z
N MET A 1 0.51 -18.59 31.91
CA MET A 1 -0.88 -18.95 31.55
C MET A 1 -1.62 -17.65 31.27
N ILE A 2 -2.47 -17.65 30.25
CA ILE A 2 -3.32 -16.50 29.89
C ILE A 2 -4.77 -16.91 30.19
N GLU A 3 -5.53 -16.07 30.90
CA GLU A 3 -6.88 -16.41 31.37
C GLU A 3 -7.90 -15.35 30.93
N GLY A 4 -9.09 -15.77 30.49
CA GLY A 4 -10.13 -14.85 30.03
C GLY A 4 -11.31 -15.54 29.35
N ASN A 5 -12.24 -14.75 28.79
CA ASN A 5 -13.29 -15.29 27.93
C ASN A 5 -12.71 -15.58 26.54
N ILE A 6 -12.34 -16.84 26.30
CA ILE A 6 -11.69 -17.29 25.07
C ILE A 6 -12.72 -17.35 23.94
N VAL A 7 -12.38 -16.75 22.80
CA VAL A 7 -13.17 -16.78 21.57
C VAL A 7 -12.63 -17.85 20.63
N ASP A 8 -13.35 -18.95 20.52
CA ASP A 8 -13.07 -20.01 19.55
C ASP A 8 -13.75 -19.67 18.21
N VAL A 9 -12.96 -19.08 17.31
CA VAL A 9 -13.40 -18.65 15.97
C VAL A 9 -13.73 -19.81 15.01
N ARG A 10 -13.27 -21.03 15.30
CA ARG A 10 -13.62 -22.22 14.51
C ARG A 10 -14.98 -22.77 14.93
N ARG A 11 -15.18 -22.94 16.23
CA ARG A 11 -16.43 -23.48 16.82
C ARG A 11 -17.51 -22.44 17.01
N LYS A 12 -17.20 -21.15 16.81
CA LYS A 12 -18.07 -20.00 17.02
C LYS A 12 -18.65 -19.98 18.45
N LYS A 13 -17.78 -20.23 19.44
CA LYS A 13 -18.13 -20.29 20.88
C LYS A 13 -17.25 -19.32 21.67
N VAL A 14 -17.83 -18.72 22.72
CA VAL A 14 -17.09 -18.03 23.77
C VAL A 14 -17.21 -18.81 25.07
N PHE A 15 -16.11 -18.99 25.80
CA PHE A 15 -16.10 -19.66 27.09
C PHE A 15 -15.01 -19.11 28.02
N PRO A 16 -15.23 -19.09 29.35
CA PRO A 16 -14.19 -18.77 30.31
C PRO A 16 -13.13 -19.88 30.31
N GLY A 17 -11.85 -19.53 30.20
CA GLY A 17 -10.81 -20.54 30.06
C GLY A 17 -9.39 -20.06 30.29
N ARG A 18 -8.46 -21.02 30.20
CA ARG A 18 -7.02 -20.83 30.38
C ARG A 18 -6.25 -21.34 29.17
N ILE A 19 -5.22 -20.60 28.78
CA ILE A 19 -4.29 -20.94 27.71
C ILE A 19 -2.93 -21.20 28.36
N ALA A 20 -2.50 -22.47 28.31
CA ALA A 20 -1.15 -22.87 28.65
C ALA A 20 -0.27 -22.77 27.39
N HIS A 21 0.93 -22.19 27.53
CA HIS A 21 1.90 -22.09 26.46
C HIS A 21 3.30 -22.43 26.98
N LYS A 22 4.15 -22.89 26.08
CA LYS A 22 5.57 -23.16 26.32
C LYS A 22 6.33 -22.86 25.03
N ASP A 23 7.46 -22.16 25.15
CA ASP A 23 8.36 -21.84 24.02
C ASP A 23 7.60 -21.19 22.83
N GLY A 24 6.67 -20.29 23.13
CA GLY A 24 5.87 -19.57 22.11
C GLY A 24 4.67 -20.34 21.53
N VAL A 25 4.44 -21.58 21.94
CA VAL A 25 3.40 -22.47 21.39
C VAL A 25 2.37 -22.80 22.45
N ILE A 26 1.08 -22.81 22.07
CA ILE A 26 -0.02 -23.24 22.94
C ILE A 26 0.10 -24.75 23.18
N THR A 27 0.14 -25.15 24.45
CA THR A 27 0.21 -26.56 24.86
C THR A 27 -1.12 -27.10 25.37
N GLY A 28 -2.04 -26.22 25.76
CA GLY A 28 -3.34 -26.60 26.30
C GLY A 28 -4.32 -25.43 26.32
N VAL A 29 -5.59 -25.73 26.09
CA VAL A 29 -6.72 -24.80 26.23
C VAL A 29 -7.79 -25.53 27.01
N GLU A 30 -8.15 -25.01 28.18
CA GLU A 30 -9.11 -25.63 29.10
C GLU A 30 -10.18 -24.63 29.53
N GLU A 31 -11.42 -25.12 29.71
CA GLU A 31 -12.47 -24.32 30.36
C GLU A 31 -12.11 -24.10 31.83
N ALA A 32 -12.40 -22.93 32.35
CA ALA A 32 -12.15 -22.56 33.74
C ALA A 32 -13.37 -21.84 34.32
N GLU A 33 -13.60 -22.04 35.61
CA GLU A 33 -14.60 -21.26 36.35
C GLU A 33 -14.04 -19.86 36.63
N GLY A 34 -14.83 -18.82 36.33
CA GLY A 34 -14.45 -17.43 36.61
C GLY A 34 -15.31 -16.42 35.87
N ASP A 35 -15.43 -15.22 36.45
CA ASP A 35 -15.98 -14.04 35.78
C ASP A 35 -14.80 -13.18 35.29
N PHE A 36 -14.45 -13.35 34.02
CA PHE A 36 -13.35 -12.63 33.41
C PHE A 36 -13.84 -11.37 32.70
N ARG A 37 -13.05 -10.30 32.78
CA ARG A 37 -13.25 -9.10 31.96
C ARG A 37 -12.62 -9.27 30.58
N GLY A 38 -13.28 -8.68 29.57
CA GLY A 38 -12.82 -8.71 28.19
C GLY A 38 -12.90 -10.09 27.56
N TYR A 39 -12.38 -10.20 26.34
CA TYR A 39 -12.35 -11.39 25.51
C TYR A 39 -10.94 -11.64 25.01
N ILE A 40 -10.53 -12.91 24.94
CA ILE A 40 -9.28 -13.31 24.32
C ILE A 40 -9.59 -13.84 22.92
N ILE A 41 -9.14 -13.13 21.91
CA ILE A 41 -9.24 -13.49 20.49
C ILE A 41 -7.87 -13.98 19.98
N PRO A 42 -7.83 -14.77 18.89
CA PRO A 42 -6.56 -15.01 18.19
C PRO A 42 -5.96 -13.67 17.75
N GLY A 43 -4.62 -13.61 17.69
CA GLY A 43 -3.94 -12.42 17.17
C GLY A 43 -4.34 -12.10 15.74
N LEU A 44 -4.51 -10.81 15.44
CA LEU A 44 -5.01 -10.34 14.16
C LEU A 44 -3.92 -10.43 13.08
N ILE A 45 -4.34 -10.78 11.87
CA ILE A 45 -3.48 -10.97 10.70
C ILE A 45 -3.95 -10.04 9.60
N ASP A 46 -3.11 -9.08 9.22
CA ASP A 46 -3.34 -8.31 8.00
C ASP A 46 -2.76 -9.08 6.83
N SER A 47 -3.63 -9.60 5.98
CA SER A 47 -3.24 -10.59 4.98
C SER A 47 -2.85 -9.99 3.63
N HIS A 48 -2.89 -8.66 3.50
CA HIS A 48 -2.41 -7.94 2.34
C HIS A 48 -2.17 -6.47 2.73
N ILE A 49 -0.90 -6.07 2.79
CA ILE A 49 -0.49 -4.71 3.16
C ILE A 49 0.85 -4.34 2.52
N HIS A 50 1.02 -3.07 2.21
CA HIS A 50 2.31 -2.48 1.83
C HIS A 50 2.85 -1.69 3.02
N ILE A 51 3.86 -2.22 3.72
CA ILE A 51 4.45 -1.52 4.87
C ILE A 51 5.02 -0.17 4.41
N GLU A 52 5.55 -0.11 3.19
CA GLU A 52 6.10 1.10 2.57
C GLU A 52 5.08 2.25 2.50
N SER A 53 3.81 1.95 2.21
CA SER A 53 2.71 2.94 2.14
C SER A 53 2.41 3.60 3.50
N SER A 54 2.84 2.98 4.60
CA SER A 54 2.81 3.60 5.93
C SER A 54 3.89 4.66 6.14
N LEU A 55 4.86 4.77 5.24
CA LEU A 55 6.05 5.62 5.36
C LEU A 55 6.97 5.22 6.52
N LEU A 56 6.82 4.02 7.10
CA LEU A 56 7.58 3.54 8.25
C LEU A 56 8.40 2.31 7.89
N SER A 57 9.63 2.20 8.41
CA SER A 57 10.39 0.95 8.38
C SER A 57 9.60 -0.18 9.08
N PRO A 58 9.77 -1.47 8.72
CA PRO A 58 9.01 -2.58 9.31
C PRO A 58 8.95 -2.61 10.84
N SER A 59 10.05 -2.29 11.53
CA SER A 59 10.09 -2.23 12.99
C SER A 59 9.25 -1.08 13.57
N ARG A 60 9.22 0.08 12.91
CA ARG A 60 8.36 1.22 13.26
C ARG A 60 6.90 0.98 12.92
N PHE A 61 6.64 0.28 11.83
CA PHE A 61 5.30 -0.22 11.50
C PHE A 61 4.78 -1.17 12.59
N ALA A 62 5.62 -2.10 13.08
CA ALA A 62 5.28 -2.97 14.19
C ALA A 62 5.00 -2.21 15.49
N GLU A 63 5.84 -1.21 15.82
CA GLU A 63 5.62 -0.34 16.99
C GLU A 63 4.27 0.39 16.91
N ALA A 64 3.83 0.77 15.71
CA ALA A 64 2.55 1.41 15.49
C ALA A 64 1.36 0.44 15.55
N THR A 65 1.47 -0.77 14.98
CA THR A 65 0.33 -1.68 14.78
C THR A 65 0.13 -2.73 15.86
N VAL A 66 1.19 -3.21 16.51
CA VAL A 66 1.09 -4.21 17.57
C VAL A 66 0.19 -3.74 18.72
N PRO A 67 0.22 -2.47 19.17
CA PRO A 67 -0.73 -1.98 20.17
C PRO A 67 -2.21 -2.08 19.78
N HIS A 68 -2.50 -2.23 18.49
CA HIS A 68 -3.84 -2.41 17.91
C HIS A 68 -4.19 -3.88 17.65
N GLY A 69 -3.49 -4.83 18.29
CA GLY A 69 -3.85 -6.25 18.25
C GLY A 69 -3.32 -7.02 17.03
N THR A 70 -2.59 -6.35 16.14
CA THR A 70 -1.99 -7.01 14.98
C THR A 70 -0.75 -7.78 15.41
N THR A 71 -0.78 -9.10 15.26
CA THR A 71 0.34 -9.97 15.62
C THR A 71 1.08 -10.52 14.41
N ALA A 72 0.45 -10.48 13.24
CA ALA A 72 1.08 -10.87 11.99
C ALA A 72 0.61 -10.01 10.81
N VAL A 73 1.48 -9.90 9.80
CA VAL A 73 1.12 -9.35 8.49
C VAL A 73 1.67 -10.21 7.36
N VAL A 74 1.01 -10.20 6.22
CA VAL A 74 1.51 -10.68 4.93
C VAL A 74 1.69 -9.46 4.05
N THR A 75 2.94 -9.07 3.81
CA THR A 75 3.27 -7.83 3.09
C THR A 75 3.90 -8.14 1.73
N ASP A 76 3.51 -7.38 0.70
CA ASP A 76 4.16 -7.41 -0.61
C ASP A 76 5.17 -6.24 -0.69
N PRO A 77 6.49 -6.52 -0.65
CA PRO A 77 7.51 -5.49 -0.63
C PRO A 77 7.82 -4.98 -2.06
N HIS A 78 6.80 -4.87 -2.93
CA HIS A 78 6.99 -4.53 -4.33
C HIS A 78 7.52 -3.10 -4.52
N GLU A 79 7.26 -2.20 -3.57
CA GLU A 79 7.68 -0.80 -3.62
C GLU A 79 9.20 -0.70 -3.50
N ILE A 80 9.75 -1.26 -2.41
CA ILE A 80 11.20 -1.24 -2.22
C ILE A 80 11.92 -2.15 -3.23
N ALA A 81 11.25 -3.20 -3.73
CA ALA A 81 11.78 -4.04 -4.80
C ALA A 81 11.91 -3.25 -6.10
N ASN A 82 10.95 -2.39 -6.45
CA ASN A 82 11.06 -1.51 -7.62
C ASN A 82 12.24 -0.53 -7.51
N VAL A 83 12.59 -0.08 -6.31
CA VAL A 83 13.73 0.84 -6.11
C VAL A 83 15.08 0.13 -6.05
N LEU A 84 15.19 -0.94 -5.25
CA LEU A 84 16.48 -1.55 -4.85
C LEU A 84 16.55 -3.06 -5.12
N GLY A 85 15.53 -3.65 -5.74
CA GLY A 85 15.45 -5.07 -6.01
C GLY A 85 15.56 -5.94 -4.76
N LEU A 86 16.28 -7.06 -4.88
CA LEU A 86 16.47 -8.01 -3.78
C LEU A 86 17.15 -7.39 -2.54
N GLN A 87 17.97 -6.35 -2.70
CA GLN A 87 18.59 -5.67 -1.56
C GLN A 87 17.55 -4.91 -0.73
N GLY A 88 16.56 -4.29 -1.40
CA GLY A 88 15.41 -3.65 -0.77
C GLY A 88 14.58 -4.64 0.04
N VAL A 89 14.21 -5.75 -0.61
CA VAL A 89 13.45 -6.83 0.05
C VAL A 89 14.20 -7.37 1.27
N GLU A 90 15.50 -7.59 1.15
CA GLU A 90 16.32 -8.11 2.25
C GLU A 90 16.48 -7.10 3.41
N TYR A 91 16.43 -5.79 3.14
CA TYR A 91 16.33 -4.79 4.21
C TYR A 91 15.05 -4.99 5.02
N MET A 92 13.91 -5.14 4.36
CA MET A 92 12.63 -5.28 5.06
C MET A 92 12.60 -6.55 5.93
N VAL A 93 13.10 -7.67 5.40
CA VAL A 93 13.24 -8.93 6.16
C VAL A 93 14.14 -8.75 7.38
N ARG A 94 15.29 -8.06 7.24
CA ARG A 94 16.21 -7.88 8.36
C ARG A 94 15.63 -7.00 9.44
N ASP A 95 14.98 -5.91 9.06
CA ASP A 95 14.38 -4.97 10.00
C ASP A 95 13.19 -5.62 10.74
N SER A 96 12.34 -6.38 10.04
CA SER A 96 11.20 -7.07 10.65
C SER A 96 11.61 -8.12 11.67
N LYS A 97 12.76 -8.78 11.51
CA LYS A 97 13.29 -9.76 12.46
C LYS A 97 13.77 -9.15 13.79
N THR A 98 13.78 -7.82 13.92
CA THR A 98 14.18 -7.12 15.16
C THR A 98 13.05 -6.85 16.13
N VAL A 99 11.80 -7.13 15.73
CA VAL A 99 10.57 -6.82 16.48
C VAL A 99 9.71 -8.09 16.64
N PRO A 100 8.76 -8.12 17.60
CA PRO A 100 7.94 -9.31 17.81
C PRO A 100 6.85 -9.53 16.75
N LEU A 101 6.43 -8.50 16.00
CA LEU A 101 5.45 -8.66 14.92
C LEU A 101 5.93 -9.73 13.92
N ARG A 102 5.06 -10.70 13.61
CA ARG A 102 5.39 -11.73 12.61
C ARG A 102 5.13 -11.18 11.21
N VAL A 103 6.20 -10.91 10.47
CA VAL A 103 6.11 -10.42 9.10
C VAL A 103 6.37 -11.57 8.13
N TYR A 104 5.33 -11.97 7.40
CA TYR A 104 5.42 -12.83 6.24
C TYR A 104 5.42 -11.96 4.99
N PHE A 105 6.06 -12.46 3.94
CA PHE A 105 6.23 -11.73 2.69
C PHE A 105 5.55 -12.47 1.54
N THR A 106 5.10 -11.73 0.54
CA THR A 106 4.89 -12.28 -0.79
C THR A 106 6.10 -11.95 -1.66
N ALA A 107 6.35 -12.73 -2.72
CA ALA A 107 7.40 -12.42 -3.68
C ALA A 107 6.85 -11.42 -4.72
N PRO A 108 7.40 -10.20 -4.86
CA PRO A 108 6.91 -9.22 -5.82
C PRO A 108 6.81 -9.79 -7.23
N SER A 109 5.61 -9.73 -7.82
CA SER A 109 5.32 -10.38 -9.09
C SER A 109 5.64 -9.50 -10.31
N CYS A 110 5.49 -8.19 -10.16
CA CYS A 110 5.54 -7.19 -11.22
C CYS A 110 6.52 -6.06 -10.90
N VAL A 111 7.81 -6.36 -11.00
CA VAL A 111 8.90 -5.38 -10.87
C VAL A 111 9.66 -5.33 -12.19
N PRO A 112 9.50 -4.26 -13.01
CA PRO A 112 8.47 -3.21 -12.90
C PRO A 112 7.05 -3.71 -13.21
N ALA A 113 6.05 -2.89 -12.87
CA ALA A 113 4.64 -3.12 -13.20
C ALA A 113 4.41 -3.21 -14.72
N THR A 114 5.12 -2.37 -15.49
CA THR A 114 5.01 -2.30 -16.96
C THR A 114 6.38 -2.10 -17.63
N PRO A 115 6.54 -2.45 -18.90
CA PRO A 115 7.77 -2.13 -19.66
C PRO A 115 7.87 -0.65 -20.07
N PHE A 116 6.81 0.15 -19.85
CA PHE A 116 6.73 1.55 -20.27
C PHE A 116 7.41 2.51 -19.30
N GLU A 117 7.85 2.02 -18.14
CA GLU A 117 8.54 2.82 -17.14
C GLU A 117 9.97 2.33 -16.91
N THR A 118 10.76 3.15 -16.23
CA THR A 118 12.08 2.78 -15.72
C THR A 118 12.02 2.60 -14.20
N SER A 119 12.28 1.37 -13.74
CA SER A 119 12.47 1.00 -12.33
C SER A 119 13.96 0.77 -12.02
N GLY A 120 14.29 0.67 -10.73
CA GLY A 120 15.64 0.36 -10.24
C GLY A 120 16.00 -1.12 -10.31
N ALA A 121 15.01 -2.01 -10.50
CA ALA A 121 15.22 -3.44 -10.62
C ALA A 121 14.23 -4.10 -11.58
N THR A 122 14.52 -5.36 -11.92
CA THR A 122 13.62 -6.24 -12.66
C THR A 122 13.61 -7.61 -12.01
N PHE A 123 12.44 -8.17 -11.73
CA PHE A 123 12.30 -9.51 -11.17
C PHE A 123 11.77 -10.47 -12.23
N GLY A 124 12.60 -11.44 -12.61
CA GLY A 124 12.19 -12.58 -13.41
C GLY A 124 11.81 -13.79 -12.56
N PRO A 125 11.59 -14.97 -13.18
CA PRO A 125 11.29 -16.20 -12.45
C PRO A 125 12.39 -16.62 -11.48
N ARG A 126 13.65 -16.23 -11.73
CA ARG A 126 14.78 -16.56 -10.86
C ARG A 126 14.71 -15.81 -9.53
N GLU A 127 14.46 -14.50 -9.57
CA GLU A 127 14.34 -13.68 -8.36
C GLU A 127 13.14 -14.14 -7.53
N VAL A 128 12.01 -14.43 -8.19
CA VAL A 128 10.82 -15.01 -7.55
C VAL A 128 11.14 -16.35 -6.88
N GLU A 129 11.86 -17.25 -7.54
CA GLU A 129 12.24 -18.55 -6.97
C GLU A 129 13.16 -18.40 -5.74
N VAL A 130 14.13 -17.49 -5.79
CA VAL A 130 15.02 -17.19 -4.66
C VAL A 130 14.23 -16.72 -3.44
N LEU A 131 13.21 -15.89 -3.64
CA LEU A 131 12.36 -15.41 -2.56
C LEU A 131 11.43 -16.52 -2.04
N LEU A 132 10.67 -17.18 -2.92
CA LEU A 132 9.69 -18.22 -2.55
C LEU A 132 10.30 -19.49 -1.93
N ALA A 133 11.60 -19.73 -2.14
CA ALA A 133 12.33 -20.81 -1.47
C ALA A 133 12.50 -20.58 0.04
N ARG A 134 12.28 -19.36 0.53
CA ARG A 134 12.43 -19.00 1.95
C ARG A 134 11.10 -19.21 2.69
N PRO A 135 11.12 -19.69 3.95
CA PRO A 135 9.90 -19.97 4.70
C PRO A 135 9.07 -18.72 5.03
N GLU A 136 9.69 -17.55 5.17
CA GLU A 136 8.98 -16.29 5.40
C GLU A 136 8.23 -15.77 4.16
N PHE A 137 8.50 -16.29 2.96
CA PHE A 137 7.77 -15.94 1.74
C PHE A 137 6.63 -16.93 1.50
N VAL A 138 5.39 -16.48 1.62
CA VAL A 138 4.21 -17.36 1.71
C VAL A 138 3.38 -17.42 0.43
N ALA A 139 3.56 -16.47 -0.50
CA ALA A 139 2.83 -16.43 -1.77
C ALA A 139 3.63 -15.71 -2.87
N LEU A 140 3.28 -15.94 -4.12
CA LEU A 140 3.59 -14.97 -5.19
C LEU A 140 2.69 -13.75 -4.97
N GLY A 141 3.29 -12.56 -4.95
CA GLY A 141 2.63 -11.29 -4.69
C GLY A 141 1.60 -10.94 -5.76
N GLU A 142 0.88 -9.87 -5.51
CA GLU A 142 -0.29 -9.50 -6.28
C GLU A 142 0.01 -9.36 -7.78
N LEU A 143 -0.65 -10.16 -8.61
CA LEU A 143 -0.34 -10.24 -10.04
C LEU A 143 -1.03 -9.13 -10.85
N MET A 144 -0.57 -7.89 -10.68
CA MET A 144 -1.11 -6.69 -11.34
C MET A 144 -1.00 -6.71 -12.87
N ASN A 145 -0.02 -7.43 -13.44
CA ASN A 145 0.05 -7.68 -14.88
C ASN A 145 -0.95 -8.78 -15.29
N TYR A 146 -2.22 -8.60 -14.91
CA TYR A 146 -3.33 -9.45 -15.34
C TYR A 146 -3.51 -9.46 -16.88
N PRO A 147 -3.23 -8.38 -17.66
CA PRO A 147 -3.29 -8.46 -19.12
C PRO A 147 -2.26 -9.46 -19.67
N GLY A 148 -1.03 -9.43 -19.15
CA GLY A 148 0.01 -10.40 -19.50
C GLY A 148 -0.36 -11.82 -19.08
N ALA A 149 -0.97 -11.99 -17.90
CA ALA A 149 -1.45 -13.29 -17.45
C ALA A 149 -2.50 -13.89 -18.41
N ILE A 150 -3.55 -13.13 -18.75
CA ILE A 150 -4.63 -13.56 -19.67
C ILE A 150 -4.10 -13.78 -21.10
N ALA A 151 -3.09 -13.01 -21.51
CA ALA A 151 -2.42 -13.19 -22.80
C ALA A 151 -1.38 -14.34 -22.80
N HIS A 152 -1.19 -15.02 -21.67
CA HIS A 152 -0.14 -16.02 -21.44
C HIS A 152 1.26 -15.54 -21.82
N ASP A 153 1.60 -14.32 -21.41
CA ASP A 153 2.96 -13.80 -21.55
C ASP A 153 3.98 -14.79 -20.95
N PRO A 154 5.02 -15.20 -21.70
CA PRO A 154 5.94 -16.24 -21.26
C PRO A 154 6.66 -15.92 -19.94
N GLU A 155 6.95 -14.66 -19.66
CA GLU A 155 7.65 -14.25 -18.44
C GLU A 155 6.70 -14.27 -17.24
N VAL A 156 5.48 -13.74 -17.40
CA VAL A 156 4.43 -13.82 -16.38
C VAL A 156 4.12 -15.27 -16.02
N MET A 157 3.92 -16.11 -17.04
CA MET A 157 3.65 -17.53 -16.85
C MET A 157 4.81 -18.26 -16.17
N ALA A 158 6.06 -17.91 -16.48
CA ALA A 158 7.22 -18.50 -15.81
C ALA A 158 7.22 -18.23 -14.28
N LYS A 159 6.81 -17.03 -13.84
CA LYS A 159 6.68 -16.70 -12.41
C LYS A 159 5.54 -17.47 -11.74
N VAL A 160 4.39 -17.57 -12.41
CA VAL A 160 3.23 -18.37 -11.97
C VAL A 160 3.62 -19.85 -11.79
N GLU A 161 4.36 -20.42 -12.73
CA GLU A 161 4.81 -21.82 -12.64
C GLU A 161 5.85 -22.05 -11.54
N VAL A 162 6.67 -21.05 -11.18
CA VAL A 162 7.54 -21.13 -9.99
C VAL A 162 6.69 -21.27 -8.72
N ALA A 163 5.65 -20.43 -8.56
CA ALA A 163 4.79 -20.47 -7.38
C ALA A 163 4.07 -21.82 -7.25
N LYS A 164 3.49 -22.30 -8.36
CA LYS A 164 2.84 -23.62 -8.42
C LYS A 164 3.80 -24.77 -8.08
N ARG A 165 5.00 -24.76 -8.66
CA ARG A 165 6.04 -25.78 -8.39
C ARG A 165 6.41 -25.84 -6.91
N LEU A 166 6.46 -24.69 -6.23
CA LEU A 166 6.77 -24.59 -4.81
C LEU A 166 5.54 -24.75 -3.90
N GLY A 167 4.35 -25.00 -4.46
CA GLY A 167 3.11 -25.16 -3.71
C GLY A 167 2.67 -23.88 -2.99
N LYS A 168 3.04 -22.70 -3.50
CA LYS A 168 2.69 -21.40 -2.94
C LYS A 168 1.43 -20.85 -3.62
N PRO A 169 0.48 -20.26 -2.87
CA PRO A 169 -0.63 -19.51 -3.47
C PRO A 169 -0.12 -18.33 -4.28
N ILE A 170 -0.99 -17.81 -5.14
CA ILE A 170 -0.75 -16.64 -5.97
C ILE A 170 -1.81 -15.62 -5.64
N ASP A 171 -1.37 -14.44 -5.21
CA ASP A 171 -2.24 -13.32 -4.93
C ASP A 171 -2.58 -12.55 -6.21
N GLY A 172 -3.79 -11.98 -6.26
CA GLY A 172 -4.31 -11.32 -7.45
C GLY A 172 -4.54 -9.83 -7.27
N HIS A 173 -4.38 -9.12 -8.39
CA HIS A 173 -4.75 -7.71 -8.55
C HIS A 173 -5.39 -7.55 -9.93
N SER A 174 -6.72 -7.43 -9.97
CA SER A 174 -7.47 -7.45 -11.22
C SER A 174 -8.61 -6.41 -11.23
N PRO A 175 -8.30 -5.11 -11.22
CA PRO A 175 -9.30 -4.05 -11.14
C PRO A 175 -10.21 -4.07 -12.37
N MET A 176 -11.53 -4.08 -12.12
CA MET A 176 -12.58 -4.07 -13.15
C MET A 176 -12.57 -5.29 -14.10
N LEU A 177 -11.77 -6.32 -13.84
CA LEU A 177 -11.70 -7.52 -14.69
C LEU A 177 -12.95 -8.39 -14.48
N ARG A 178 -13.66 -8.70 -15.58
CA ARG A 178 -14.92 -9.46 -15.57
C ARG A 178 -14.99 -10.49 -16.70
N GLY A 179 -15.96 -11.40 -16.63
CA GLY A 179 -16.33 -12.26 -17.73
C GLY A 179 -15.23 -13.24 -18.16
N ALA A 180 -14.93 -13.28 -19.45
CA ALA A 180 -13.98 -14.26 -20.00
C ALA A 180 -12.55 -14.04 -19.50
N GLY A 181 -12.11 -12.78 -19.39
CA GLY A 181 -10.77 -12.47 -18.88
C GLY A 181 -10.62 -12.88 -17.42
N LEU A 182 -11.64 -12.64 -16.59
CA LEU A 182 -11.62 -13.06 -15.19
C LEU A 182 -11.58 -14.60 -15.05
N ARG A 183 -12.34 -15.33 -15.88
CA ARG A 183 -12.29 -16.80 -15.90
C ARG A 183 -10.91 -17.33 -16.25
N GLU A 184 -10.25 -16.74 -17.24
CA GLU A 184 -8.89 -17.12 -17.61
C GLU A 184 -7.93 -16.84 -16.45
N TYR A 185 -7.98 -15.64 -15.87
CA TYR A 185 -7.15 -15.25 -14.75
C TYR A 185 -7.29 -16.19 -13.54
N ALA A 186 -8.53 -16.51 -13.14
CA ALA A 186 -8.77 -17.48 -12.06
C ALA A 186 -8.28 -18.91 -12.42
N ALA A 187 -8.45 -19.34 -13.68
CA ALA A 187 -8.03 -20.67 -14.14
C ALA A 187 -6.50 -20.86 -14.10
N LEU A 188 -5.73 -19.78 -14.14
CA LEU A 188 -4.27 -19.82 -13.96
C LEU A 188 -3.83 -20.14 -12.53
N GLY A 189 -4.76 -20.15 -11.56
CA GLY A 189 -4.50 -20.46 -10.16
C GLY A 189 -4.30 -19.22 -9.27
N ILE A 190 -4.61 -18.03 -9.77
CA ILE A 190 -4.67 -16.82 -8.94
C ILE A 190 -5.86 -16.98 -7.99
N SER A 191 -5.57 -16.84 -6.69
CA SER A 191 -6.43 -17.38 -5.63
C SER A 191 -7.08 -16.31 -4.76
N THR A 192 -6.67 -15.05 -4.89
CA THR A 192 -7.19 -13.90 -4.14
C THR A 192 -7.36 -12.70 -5.04
N ASP A 193 -8.12 -11.71 -4.59
CA ASP A 193 -8.19 -10.37 -5.21
C ASP A 193 -8.67 -9.35 -4.18
N HIS A 194 -7.99 -8.20 -4.10
CA HIS A 194 -8.37 -7.06 -3.23
C HIS A 194 -9.00 -5.89 -4.00
N GLU A 195 -9.11 -5.99 -5.33
CA GLU A 195 -9.48 -4.89 -6.22
C GLU A 195 -10.99 -4.69 -6.41
N CYS A 196 -11.81 -5.48 -5.71
CA CYS A 196 -13.27 -5.39 -5.80
C CYS A 196 -13.79 -4.04 -5.31
N ILE A 197 -14.53 -3.32 -6.14
CA ILE A 197 -15.20 -2.06 -5.75
C ILE A 197 -16.71 -2.21 -5.55
N SER A 198 -17.30 -3.34 -5.92
CA SER A 198 -18.73 -3.62 -5.74
C SER A 198 -19.00 -5.05 -5.32
N ALA A 199 -20.11 -5.28 -4.62
CA ALA A 199 -20.53 -6.62 -4.21
C ALA A 199 -20.76 -7.57 -5.39
N GLU A 200 -21.18 -7.04 -6.55
CA GLU A 200 -21.32 -7.82 -7.80
C GLU A 200 -19.97 -8.34 -8.29
N GLU A 201 -18.92 -7.51 -8.23
CA GLU A 201 -17.56 -7.94 -8.55
C GLU A 201 -17.09 -9.07 -7.64
N ALA A 202 -17.27 -8.86 -6.34
CA ALA A 202 -16.87 -9.80 -5.31
C ALA A 202 -17.58 -11.14 -5.50
N LEU A 203 -18.87 -11.14 -5.84
CA LEU A 203 -19.64 -12.34 -6.13
C LEU A 203 -19.11 -13.08 -7.36
N GLU A 204 -18.79 -12.38 -8.46
CA GLU A 204 -18.25 -13.02 -9.66
C GLU A 204 -16.90 -13.68 -9.38
N LYS A 205 -15.96 -12.93 -8.75
CA LYS A 205 -14.64 -13.44 -8.36
C LYS A 205 -14.74 -14.62 -7.39
N HIS A 206 -15.62 -14.51 -6.39
CA HIS A 206 -15.88 -15.59 -5.44
C HIS A 206 -16.45 -16.85 -6.11
N SER A 207 -17.36 -16.69 -7.08
CA SER A 207 -17.96 -17.83 -7.81
C SER A 207 -16.94 -18.65 -8.61
N LEU A 208 -15.77 -18.06 -8.89
CA LEU A 208 -14.65 -18.71 -9.57
C LEU A 208 -13.61 -19.30 -8.59
N GLY A 209 -13.91 -19.29 -7.29
CA GLY A 209 -13.06 -19.88 -6.25
C GLY A 209 -11.99 -18.94 -5.69
N MET A 210 -11.97 -17.67 -6.10
CA MET A 210 -11.06 -16.67 -5.54
C MET A 210 -11.55 -16.21 -4.16
N LYS A 211 -10.62 -15.93 -3.25
CA LYS A 211 -10.95 -15.26 -1.98
C LYS A 211 -10.95 -13.75 -2.19
N VAL A 212 -12.04 -13.11 -1.83
CA VAL A 212 -12.12 -11.64 -1.87
C VAL A 212 -11.46 -11.07 -0.62
N MET A 213 -10.47 -10.22 -0.83
CA MET A 213 -9.82 -9.42 0.20
C MET A 213 -10.52 -8.06 0.27
N VAL A 214 -11.32 -7.84 1.32
CA VAL A 214 -12.05 -6.60 1.53
C VAL A 214 -11.12 -5.58 2.16
N ARG A 215 -10.72 -4.58 1.37
CA ARG A 215 -9.76 -3.54 1.78
C ARG A 215 -10.41 -2.37 2.52
N GLN A 216 -9.73 -1.92 3.57
CA GLN A 216 -10.05 -0.71 4.34
C GLN A 216 -8.76 0.06 4.68
N GLY A 217 -8.15 0.60 3.64
CA GLY A 217 -6.92 1.39 3.69
C GLY A 217 -7.14 2.89 3.70
N SER A 218 -6.06 3.63 3.48
CA SER A 218 -6.06 5.08 3.29
C SER A 218 -6.40 5.45 1.85
N ALA A 219 -5.85 4.73 0.86
CA ALA A 219 -6.12 4.97 -0.56
C ALA A 219 -7.45 4.37 -1.02
N SER A 220 -7.82 3.20 -0.50
CA SER A 220 -9.00 2.44 -0.93
C SER A 220 -9.84 1.97 0.27
N ARG A 221 -11.11 2.39 0.30
CA ARG A 221 -12.07 2.12 1.40
C ARG A 221 -13.31 1.39 0.88
N ASN A 222 -13.22 0.07 0.73
CA ASN A 222 -14.25 -0.73 0.06
C ASN A 222 -15.14 -1.55 1.01
N LEU A 223 -14.86 -1.55 2.32
CA LEU A 223 -15.62 -2.34 3.28
C LEU A 223 -17.13 -2.04 3.25
N GLU A 224 -17.53 -0.78 3.13
CA GLU A 224 -18.95 -0.41 3.04
C GLU A 224 -19.60 -0.94 1.76
N ALA A 225 -18.96 -0.71 0.60
CA ALA A 225 -19.45 -1.17 -0.70
C ALA A 225 -19.52 -2.71 -0.81
N LEU A 226 -18.63 -3.41 -0.11
CA LEU A 226 -18.55 -4.87 -0.09
C LEU A 226 -19.29 -5.51 1.08
N ALA A 227 -19.82 -4.74 2.04
CA ALA A 227 -20.56 -5.25 3.19
C ALA A 227 -21.73 -6.19 2.79
N PRO A 228 -22.52 -5.94 1.72
CA PRO A 228 -23.57 -6.87 1.29
C PRO A 228 -23.03 -8.28 0.96
N PHE A 229 -21.84 -8.37 0.33
CA PHE A 229 -21.16 -9.63 0.05
C PHE A 229 -20.59 -10.24 1.34
N ALA A 230 -19.82 -9.45 2.11
CA ALA A 230 -19.09 -9.89 3.30
C ALA A 230 -19.98 -10.42 4.43
N LYS A 231 -21.26 -10.00 4.49
CA LYS A 231 -22.26 -10.52 5.44
C LYS A 231 -22.62 -11.99 5.22
N THR A 232 -22.47 -12.50 3.99
CA THR A 232 -23.03 -13.79 3.57
C THR A 232 -22.00 -14.76 3.02
N HIS A 233 -20.81 -14.29 2.67
CA HIS A 233 -19.73 -15.08 2.09
C HIS A 233 -18.45 -14.96 2.92
N GLU A 234 -17.56 -15.95 2.82
CA GLU A 234 -16.22 -15.86 3.41
C GLU A 234 -15.39 -14.84 2.63
N PHE A 235 -14.61 -14.04 3.36
CA PHE A 235 -13.74 -13.00 2.84
C PHE A 235 -12.50 -12.89 3.73
N LEU A 236 -11.50 -12.16 3.27
CA LEU A 236 -10.34 -11.75 4.08
C LEU A 236 -10.43 -10.24 4.32
N LEU A 237 -10.04 -9.78 5.50
CA LEU A 237 -10.02 -8.35 5.84
C LEU A 237 -8.59 -7.84 5.75
N VAL A 238 -8.35 -6.80 4.94
CA VAL A 238 -7.00 -6.32 4.63
C VAL A 238 -6.91 -4.80 4.68
N SER A 239 -5.71 -4.26 4.87
CA SER A 239 -5.50 -2.81 4.82
C SER A 239 -5.06 -2.31 3.45
N ASP A 240 -4.34 -3.12 2.66
CA ASP A 240 -3.73 -2.67 1.40
C ASP A 240 -2.78 -1.49 1.68
N ASP A 241 -2.94 -0.34 1.03
CA ASP A 241 -2.21 0.89 1.38
C ASP A 241 -2.78 1.62 2.60
N LYS A 242 -1.98 1.80 3.65
CA LYS A 242 -2.36 2.58 4.84
C LYS A 242 -1.28 3.56 5.27
N ASN A 243 -1.58 4.86 5.23
CA ASN A 243 -0.66 5.92 5.60
C ASN A 243 -0.46 6.00 7.13
N VAL A 244 0.61 6.68 7.56
CA VAL A 244 0.93 6.85 9.00
C VAL A 244 -0.18 7.55 9.79
N SER A 245 -0.94 8.45 9.15
CA SER A 245 -1.98 9.23 9.82
C SER A 245 -3.14 8.34 10.27
N ASP A 246 -3.54 7.39 9.42
CA ASP A 246 -4.56 6.39 9.76
C ASP A 246 -3.99 5.29 10.67
N LEU A 247 -2.73 4.90 10.49
CA LEU A 247 -2.09 3.82 11.26
C LEU A 247 -1.94 4.15 12.75
N VAL A 248 -1.65 5.41 13.10
CA VAL A 248 -1.53 5.88 14.50
C VAL A 248 -2.87 5.84 15.23
N GLU A 249 -3.97 5.89 14.48
CA GLU A 249 -5.32 5.91 15.02
C GLU A 249 -5.84 4.49 15.26
N GLY A 250 -5.50 3.55 14.38
CA GLY A 250 -5.80 2.13 14.52
C GLY A 250 -5.36 1.31 13.32
N HIS A 251 -5.55 0.01 13.41
CA HIS A 251 -5.26 -0.94 12.34
C HIS A 251 -6.48 -1.84 12.10
N LEU A 252 -6.32 -3.16 12.16
CA LEU A 252 -7.42 -4.11 12.00
C LEU A 252 -8.45 -4.06 13.12
N ASP A 253 -8.11 -3.59 14.32
CA ASP A 253 -9.07 -3.37 15.42
C ASP A 253 -10.21 -2.43 14.98
N ARG A 254 -9.87 -1.29 14.38
CA ARG A 254 -10.85 -0.34 13.85
C ARG A 254 -11.58 -0.89 12.64
N THR A 255 -10.91 -1.61 11.75
CA THR A 255 -11.56 -2.22 10.58
C THR A 255 -12.58 -3.28 11.00
N LEU A 256 -12.27 -4.08 12.02
CA LEU A 256 -13.21 -5.04 12.61
C LEU A 256 -14.41 -4.36 13.26
N ALA A 257 -14.17 -3.29 14.04
CA ALA A 257 -15.26 -2.52 14.63
C ALA A 257 -16.17 -1.91 13.56
N GLN A 258 -15.60 -1.40 12.47
CA GLN A 258 -16.34 -0.89 11.33
C GLN A 258 -17.14 -2.00 10.64
N ALA A 259 -16.56 -3.18 10.40
CA ALA A 259 -17.24 -4.33 9.83
C ALA A 259 -18.48 -4.73 10.64
N VAL A 260 -18.35 -4.78 11.97
CA VAL A 260 -19.47 -5.06 12.88
C VAL A 260 -20.52 -3.95 12.83
N SER A 261 -20.11 -2.69 12.81
CA SER A 261 -21.05 -1.55 12.70
C SER A 261 -21.87 -1.57 11.41
N LEU A 262 -21.31 -2.12 10.32
CA LEU A 262 -21.99 -2.34 9.04
C LEU A 262 -22.91 -3.57 9.06
N GLY A 263 -22.96 -4.33 10.16
CA GLY A 263 -23.84 -5.48 10.37
C GLY A 263 -23.23 -6.82 9.98
N ILE A 264 -21.91 -6.92 9.88
CA ILE A 264 -21.22 -8.22 9.75
C ILE A 264 -21.16 -8.85 11.14
N ASP A 265 -21.47 -10.15 11.24
CA ASP A 265 -21.38 -10.89 12.51
C ASP A 265 -19.95 -10.80 13.09
N PRO A 266 -19.76 -10.47 14.39
CA PRO A 266 -18.44 -10.31 14.99
C PRO A 266 -17.51 -11.52 14.85
N LEU A 267 -18.04 -12.74 14.96
CA LEU A 267 -17.22 -13.94 14.81
C LEU A 267 -16.87 -14.18 13.35
N HIS A 268 -17.77 -13.84 12.42
CA HIS A 268 -17.49 -13.86 10.98
C HIS A 268 -16.40 -12.85 10.59
N ALA A 269 -16.50 -11.61 11.08
CA ALA A 269 -15.48 -10.59 10.86
C ALA A 269 -14.12 -10.99 11.45
N LEU A 270 -14.11 -11.53 12.67
CA LEU A 270 -12.87 -12.04 13.30
C LEU A 270 -12.23 -13.15 12.48
N ARG A 271 -13.00 -14.06 11.90
CA ARG A 271 -12.47 -15.13 11.05
C ARG A 271 -11.72 -14.57 9.84
N ALA A 272 -12.25 -13.51 9.22
CA ALA A 272 -11.63 -12.84 8.08
C ALA A 272 -10.27 -12.18 8.40
N ALA A 273 -9.99 -11.89 9.68
CA ALA A 273 -8.74 -11.31 10.17
C ALA A 273 -7.89 -12.28 11.02
N THR A 274 -8.25 -13.57 11.09
CA THR A 274 -7.55 -14.58 11.91
C THR A 274 -7.44 -15.92 11.19
N VAL A 275 -8.42 -16.81 11.28
CA VAL A 275 -8.32 -18.15 10.71
C VAL A 275 -8.31 -18.15 9.18
N GLY A 276 -9.03 -17.24 8.52
CA GLY A 276 -9.09 -17.15 7.06
C GLY A 276 -7.72 -16.92 6.43
N PRO A 277 -7.00 -15.84 6.80
CA PRO A 277 -5.63 -15.62 6.35
C PRO A 277 -4.67 -16.75 6.74
N ALA A 278 -4.78 -17.27 7.96
CA ALA A 278 -3.91 -18.33 8.43
C ALA A 278 -4.06 -19.63 7.61
N GLU A 279 -5.29 -19.99 7.25
CA GLU A 279 -5.56 -21.14 6.39
C GLU A 279 -5.10 -20.90 4.96
N HIS A 280 -5.30 -19.68 4.43
CA HIS A 280 -4.93 -19.38 3.06
C HIS A 280 -3.41 -19.49 2.81
N TYR A 281 -2.60 -18.94 3.73
CA TYR A 281 -1.14 -18.91 3.61
C TYR A 281 -0.42 -20.02 4.40
N GLY A 282 -1.16 -20.91 5.06
CA GLY A 282 -0.59 -22.02 5.84
C GLY A 282 0.16 -21.57 7.10
N LEU A 283 -0.29 -20.48 7.74
CA LEU A 283 0.37 -19.90 8.90
C LEU A 283 0.07 -20.70 10.19
N PRO A 284 1.02 -20.78 11.15
CA PRO A 284 0.87 -21.53 12.39
C PRO A 284 0.03 -20.80 13.47
N LEU A 285 -0.72 -19.77 13.09
CA LEU A 285 -1.46 -18.86 13.97
C LEU A 285 -2.94 -18.75 13.56
N GLY A 286 -3.65 -17.72 14.03
CA GLY A 286 -5.05 -17.43 13.66
C GLY A 286 -6.12 -18.23 14.39
N VAL A 287 -5.75 -19.14 15.30
CA VAL A 287 -6.67 -19.90 16.17
C VAL A 287 -6.02 -20.18 17.53
N ILE A 288 -6.85 -20.33 18.58
CA ILE A 288 -6.41 -20.63 19.95
C ILE A 288 -6.58 -22.13 20.21
N GLU A 289 -5.58 -22.93 19.81
CA GLU A 289 -5.61 -24.39 19.93
C GLU A 289 -4.20 -24.95 20.20
N PRO A 290 -4.05 -26.12 20.87
CA PRO A 290 -2.76 -26.76 21.08
C PRO A 290 -1.98 -26.98 19.77
N GLY A 291 -0.68 -26.69 19.79
CA GLY A 291 0.22 -26.78 18.64
C GLY A 291 0.28 -25.53 17.76
N ARG A 292 -0.53 -24.50 18.06
CA ARG A 292 -0.50 -23.19 17.37
C ARG A 292 0.30 -22.17 18.16
N MET A 293 0.72 -21.09 17.51
CA MET A 293 1.46 -20.01 18.19
C MET A 293 0.59 -19.35 19.25
N ALA A 294 1.18 -19.03 20.41
CA ALA A 294 0.52 -18.33 21.51
C ALA A 294 0.40 -16.82 21.24
N ASP A 295 -0.15 -16.49 20.07
CA ASP A 295 -0.38 -15.12 19.62
C ASP A 295 -1.86 -14.80 19.82
N VAL A 296 -2.17 -14.02 20.86
CA VAL A 296 -3.54 -13.73 21.29
C VAL A 296 -3.67 -12.28 21.72
N VAL A 297 -4.89 -11.75 21.65
CA VAL A 297 -5.20 -10.37 22.00
C VAL A 297 -6.33 -10.35 22.99
N ARG A 298 -6.18 -9.57 24.06
CA ARG A 298 -7.29 -9.22 24.95
C ARG A 298 -7.96 -7.96 24.42
N VAL A 299 -9.26 -8.06 24.12
CA VAL A 299 -10.11 -6.93 23.74
C VAL A 299 -11.22 -6.72 24.77
N ARG A 300 -11.70 -5.49 24.93
CA ARG A 300 -12.79 -5.16 25.85
C ARG A 300 -14.09 -5.88 25.50
N ASP A 301 -14.46 -5.85 24.22
CA ASP A 301 -15.69 -6.43 23.69
C ASP A 301 -15.55 -6.74 22.19
N LEU A 302 -16.49 -7.51 21.64
CA LEU A 302 -16.49 -7.95 20.24
C LEU A 302 -17.21 -6.99 19.29
N GLY A 303 -17.59 -5.80 19.76
CA GLY A 303 -18.17 -4.73 18.94
C GLY A 303 -17.17 -3.63 18.63
N SER A 304 -16.47 -3.13 19.65
CA SER A 304 -15.46 -2.07 19.55
C SER A 304 -14.06 -2.59 19.24
N PHE A 305 -13.77 -3.85 19.61
CA PHE A 305 -12.44 -4.45 19.54
C PHE A 305 -11.33 -3.62 20.21
N GLU A 306 -11.66 -2.79 21.20
CA GLU A 306 -10.65 -2.00 21.90
C GLU A 306 -9.63 -2.90 22.59
N VAL A 307 -8.36 -2.78 22.18
CA VAL A 307 -7.26 -3.65 22.59
C VAL A 307 -6.71 -3.25 23.95
N GLU A 308 -6.69 -4.21 24.87
CA GLU A 308 -6.17 -4.04 26.22
C GLU A 308 -4.73 -4.58 26.34
N GLU A 309 -4.49 -5.79 25.82
CA GLU A 309 -3.19 -6.48 25.88
C GLU A 309 -2.95 -7.31 24.61
N VAL A 310 -1.70 -7.36 24.17
CA VAL A 310 -1.29 -8.17 23.02
C VAL A 310 -0.16 -9.10 23.43
N TYR A 311 -0.35 -10.38 23.13
CA TYR A 311 0.59 -11.44 23.40
C TYR A 311 1.12 -11.99 22.08
N ILE A 312 2.44 -12.09 21.94
CA ILE A 312 3.09 -12.80 20.83
C ILE A 312 4.03 -13.83 21.43
N GLY A 313 3.87 -15.10 21.05
CA GLY A 313 4.58 -16.20 21.70
C GLY A 313 4.27 -16.33 23.20
N GLY A 314 3.11 -15.86 23.65
CA GLY A 314 2.68 -15.87 25.05
C GLY A 314 3.29 -14.77 25.92
N GLU A 315 4.14 -13.91 25.36
CA GLU A 315 4.73 -12.77 26.06
C GLU A 315 3.94 -11.49 25.77
N VAL A 316 3.73 -10.65 26.79
CA VAL A 316 3.01 -9.37 26.63
C VAL A 316 3.90 -8.38 25.88
N VAL A 317 3.60 -8.12 24.61
CA VAL A 317 4.35 -7.23 23.71
C VAL A 317 3.73 -5.85 23.56
N ALA A 318 2.46 -5.67 23.94
CA ALA A 318 1.83 -4.36 24.10
C ALA A 318 0.75 -4.41 25.18
N ALA A 319 0.51 -3.27 25.83
CA ALA A 319 -0.64 -3.10 26.71
C ALA A 319 -1.08 -1.63 26.77
N ASN A 320 -2.38 -1.40 26.89
CA ASN A 320 -2.99 -0.06 27.01
C ASN A 320 -2.53 0.90 25.89
N GLY A 321 -2.51 0.42 24.65
CA GLY A 321 -2.10 1.22 23.48
C GLY A 321 -0.60 1.54 23.40
N VAL A 322 0.25 0.87 24.18
CA VAL A 322 1.71 1.09 24.19
C VAL A 322 2.46 -0.20 23.90
N ALA A 323 3.38 -0.15 22.93
CA ALA A 323 4.32 -1.23 22.64
C ALA A 323 5.32 -1.42 23.80
N LYS A 324 5.63 -2.66 24.14
CA LYS A 324 6.55 -3.06 25.21
C LYS A 324 7.88 -3.63 24.69
N PHE A 325 8.27 -3.23 23.49
CA PHE A 325 9.54 -3.58 22.87
C PHE A 325 10.22 -2.33 22.30
N GLU A 326 11.53 -2.41 22.09
CA GLU A 326 12.30 -1.34 21.48
C GLU A 326 12.48 -1.56 19.98
N THR A 327 12.61 -0.47 19.22
CA THR A 327 12.94 -0.49 17.79
C THR A 327 14.28 0.21 17.55
N LYS A 328 15.10 -0.34 16.66
CA LYS A 328 16.40 0.23 16.26
C LYS A 328 16.56 0.19 14.74
N PRO A 329 15.62 0.77 13.97
CA PRO A 329 15.66 0.73 12.52
C PRO A 329 16.92 1.41 11.99
N LYS A 330 17.44 0.87 10.88
CA LYS A 330 18.56 1.47 10.16
C LYS A 330 18.07 2.19 8.93
N GLU A 331 18.70 3.31 8.61
CA GLU A 331 18.49 3.96 7.31
C GLU A 331 19.12 3.10 6.20
N MET A 332 18.56 3.20 5.00
CA MET A 332 19.12 2.59 3.80
C MET A 332 18.86 3.55 2.64
N THR A 333 19.81 4.43 2.39
CA THR A 333 19.68 5.41 1.33
C THR A 333 19.76 4.73 -0.03
N SER A 334 18.78 4.97 -0.88
CA SER A 334 18.92 4.80 -2.32
C SER A 334 19.66 6.01 -2.89
N GLU A 335 20.69 5.81 -3.70
CA GLU A 335 21.32 6.93 -4.40
C GLU A 335 20.35 7.52 -5.43
N LEU A 336 19.87 8.74 -5.21
CA LEU A 336 19.17 9.53 -6.23
C LEU A 336 20.23 10.14 -7.15
N VAL A 337 20.68 9.38 -8.14
CA VAL A 337 21.78 9.77 -9.03
C VAL A 337 21.25 10.71 -10.12
N LEU A 338 21.00 11.96 -9.74
CA LEU A 338 20.38 12.96 -10.60
C LEU A 338 21.26 14.20 -10.78
N ALA A 339 21.42 14.64 -12.03
CA ALA A 339 21.92 15.97 -12.31
C ALA A 339 20.94 17.02 -11.74
N ARG A 340 21.48 18.14 -11.25
CA ARG A 340 20.67 19.27 -10.77
C ARG A 340 19.76 19.73 -11.90
N LYS A 341 18.44 19.75 -11.65
CA LYS A 341 17.45 20.18 -12.63
C LYS A 341 17.32 21.70 -12.64
N VAL A 342 17.09 22.26 -13.82
CA VAL A 342 16.90 23.71 -14.05
C VAL A 342 15.49 23.98 -14.58
N PRO A 343 14.96 25.21 -14.48
CA PRO A 343 13.59 25.50 -14.92
C PRO A 343 13.29 25.04 -16.35
N SER A 344 14.24 25.18 -17.29
CA SER A 344 14.06 24.75 -18.67
C SER A 344 13.80 23.24 -18.85
N ASP A 345 14.14 22.42 -17.85
CA ASP A 345 13.85 20.97 -17.88
C ASP A 345 12.35 20.69 -17.70
N PHE A 346 11.59 21.62 -17.10
CA PHE A 346 10.18 21.45 -16.73
C PHE A 346 9.20 22.12 -17.70
N GLU A 347 9.68 22.56 -18.87
CA GLU A 347 8.87 23.32 -19.82
C GLU A 347 8.30 22.45 -20.95
N VAL A 348 7.09 22.79 -21.41
CA VAL A 348 6.49 22.22 -22.63
C VAL A 348 6.60 23.24 -23.77
N PRO A 349 7.36 22.95 -24.85
CA PRO A 349 7.54 23.88 -25.96
C PRO A 349 6.28 23.98 -26.83
N CYS A 350 5.91 25.20 -27.22
CA CYS A 350 4.84 25.45 -28.20
C CYS A 350 5.16 26.69 -29.05
N GLY A 351 4.99 26.59 -30.36
CA GLY A 351 5.21 27.72 -31.29
C GLY A 351 3.98 28.61 -31.49
N LYS A 352 2.82 28.23 -30.96
CA LYS A 352 1.54 28.96 -31.08
C LYS A 352 1.29 29.79 -29.81
N PRO A 353 0.56 30.92 -29.87
CA PRO A 353 0.23 31.73 -28.69
C PRO A 353 -0.72 31.02 -27.72
N LEU A 354 -1.53 30.10 -28.24
CA LEU A 354 -2.40 29.21 -27.46
C LEU A 354 -2.06 27.77 -27.82
N ALA A 355 -2.00 26.92 -26.81
CA ALA A 355 -1.77 25.49 -26.94
C ALA A 355 -3.01 24.73 -26.46
N GLU A 356 -3.46 23.76 -27.24
CA GLU A 356 -4.46 22.80 -26.80
C GLU A 356 -3.72 21.60 -26.20
N ALA A 357 -3.92 21.32 -24.92
CA ALA A 357 -3.15 20.32 -24.18
C ALA A 357 -4.06 19.25 -23.59
N ARG A 358 -3.58 18.00 -23.61
CA ARG A 358 -4.14 16.90 -22.80
C ARG A 358 -3.80 17.14 -21.34
N VAL A 359 -4.77 16.92 -20.45
CA VAL A 359 -4.66 17.19 -19.01
C VAL A 359 -5.14 15.97 -18.23
N ILE A 360 -4.32 15.50 -17.29
CA ILE A 360 -4.72 14.45 -16.34
C ILE A 360 -5.78 15.04 -15.40
N GLY A 361 -6.98 14.46 -15.37
CA GLY A 361 -8.06 14.87 -14.46
C GLY A 361 -8.04 14.04 -13.18
N VAL A 362 -7.70 14.66 -12.05
CA VAL A 362 -7.82 14.04 -10.73
C VAL A 362 -9.29 13.99 -10.32
N ILE A 363 -9.73 12.82 -9.86
CA ILE A 363 -11.04 12.62 -9.23
C ILE A 363 -10.77 12.50 -7.72
N SER A 364 -11.45 13.31 -6.90
CA SER A 364 -11.27 13.29 -5.44
C SER A 364 -11.60 11.90 -4.90
N ASP A 365 -10.78 11.39 -3.99
CA ASP A 365 -10.98 10.13 -3.26
C ASP A 365 -11.03 8.87 -4.13
N GLU A 366 -10.60 8.97 -5.40
CA GLU A 366 -10.48 7.85 -6.31
C GLU A 366 -9.05 7.71 -6.84
N VAL A 367 -8.60 6.47 -7.01
CA VAL A 367 -7.28 6.19 -7.60
C VAL A 367 -7.29 6.40 -9.12
N VAL A 368 -8.46 6.23 -9.78
CA VAL A 368 -8.64 6.42 -11.22
C VAL A 368 -8.57 7.89 -11.64
N THR A 369 -8.21 8.15 -12.90
CA THR A 369 -8.11 9.50 -13.48
C THR A 369 -8.94 9.65 -14.75
N ASP A 370 -9.27 10.90 -15.09
CA ASP A 370 -9.86 11.30 -16.36
C ASP A 370 -8.80 11.76 -17.38
N SER A 371 -9.20 11.77 -18.65
CA SER A 371 -8.47 12.40 -19.76
C SER A 371 -9.20 13.65 -20.21
N LEU A 372 -8.68 14.83 -19.84
CA LEU A 372 -9.27 16.13 -20.15
C LEU A 372 -8.46 16.88 -21.22
N THR A 373 -9.02 17.97 -21.71
CA THR A 373 -8.34 18.92 -22.60
C THR A 373 -8.47 20.35 -22.05
N ALA A 374 -7.42 21.15 -22.17
CA ALA A 374 -7.45 22.58 -21.83
C ALA A 374 -6.74 23.44 -22.89
N THR A 375 -7.21 24.68 -23.06
CA THR A 375 -6.52 25.69 -23.86
C THR A 375 -5.66 26.57 -22.94
N LEU A 376 -4.35 26.52 -23.12
CA LEU A 376 -3.36 27.19 -22.28
C LEU A 376 -2.59 28.25 -23.05
N ARG A 377 -2.18 29.31 -22.33
CA ARG A 377 -1.36 30.38 -22.91
C ARG A 377 0.08 29.92 -23.08
N THR A 378 0.70 30.40 -24.14
CA THR A 378 2.13 30.22 -24.39
C THR A 378 2.83 31.56 -24.27
N GLU A 379 3.91 31.60 -23.49
CA GLU A 379 4.76 32.77 -23.30
C GLU A 379 6.21 32.38 -23.63
N ASN A 380 6.88 33.18 -24.47
CA ASN A 380 8.24 32.90 -24.93
C ASN A 380 8.43 31.49 -25.52
N GLY A 381 7.40 30.99 -26.21
CA GLY A 381 7.42 29.66 -26.84
C GLY A 381 7.25 28.49 -25.85
N ARG A 382 6.78 28.75 -24.63
CA ARG A 382 6.54 27.76 -23.56
C ARG A 382 5.12 27.84 -23.05
N VAL A 383 4.44 26.70 -22.98
CA VAL A 383 3.09 26.61 -22.42
C VAL A 383 3.17 26.84 -20.91
N LYS A 384 2.27 27.67 -20.37
CA LYS A 384 2.20 27.99 -18.95
C LYS A 384 1.02 27.27 -18.29
N ALA A 385 1.20 26.86 -17.05
CA ALA A 385 0.09 26.52 -16.16
C ALA A 385 -0.90 27.69 -16.07
N ASP A 386 -2.17 27.35 -15.83
CA ASP A 386 -3.24 28.30 -15.54
C ASP A 386 -3.92 27.91 -14.23
N PRO A 387 -3.43 28.43 -13.08
CA PRO A 387 -4.06 28.20 -11.79
C PRO A 387 -5.53 28.65 -11.77
N GLY A 388 -5.94 29.62 -12.59
CA GLY A 388 -7.33 30.07 -12.71
C GLY A 388 -8.26 28.96 -13.20
N GLN A 389 -7.78 28.11 -14.10
CA GLN A 389 -8.47 26.92 -14.60
C GLN A 389 -8.18 25.64 -13.78
N ASP A 390 -7.33 25.76 -12.75
CA ASP A 390 -6.72 24.64 -12.03
C ASP A 390 -6.00 23.67 -12.99
N VAL A 391 -5.22 24.21 -13.92
CA VAL A 391 -4.37 23.40 -14.79
C VAL A 391 -2.92 23.71 -14.46
N LEU A 392 -2.25 22.76 -13.81
CA LEU A 392 -0.90 22.89 -13.28
C LEU A 392 0.10 22.08 -14.10
N HIS A 393 1.38 22.42 -14.01
CA HIS A 393 2.43 21.56 -14.53
C HIS A 393 2.53 20.30 -13.66
N ILE A 394 2.74 19.15 -14.30
CA ILE A 394 3.13 17.90 -13.66
C ILE A 394 4.35 17.33 -14.38
N SER A 395 5.31 16.83 -13.62
CA SER A 395 6.56 16.31 -14.16
C SER A 395 7.02 15.05 -13.46
N VAL A 396 7.58 14.11 -14.24
CA VAL A 396 8.26 12.92 -13.73
C VAL A 396 9.74 12.96 -14.13
N VAL A 397 10.61 12.82 -13.14
CA VAL A 397 12.06 12.82 -13.26
C VAL A 397 12.57 11.43 -12.96
N ASN A 398 13.17 10.79 -13.97
CA ASN A 398 13.76 9.47 -13.81
C ASN A 398 14.86 9.50 -12.73
N ARG A 399 14.72 8.73 -11.65
CA ARG A 399 15.68 8.76 -10.53
C ARG A 399 16.85 7.78 -10.67
N TYR A 400 16.75 6.84 -11.59
CA TYR A 400 17.68 5.72 -11.74
C TYR A 400 18.80 6.01 -12.75
N ARG A 401 18.57 6.96 -13.64
CA ARG A 401 19.54 7.44 -14.62
C ARG A 401 19.21 8.88 -15.02
N ASP A 402 20.22 9.63 -15.45
CA ASP A 402 19.96 10.94 -16.03
C ASP A 402 19.26 10.80 -17.38
N ALA A 403 18.04 11.33 -17.45
CA ALA A 403 17.17 11.31 -18.62
C ALA A 403 16.40 12.63 -18.71
N PRO A 404 15.87 12.97 -19.90
CA PRO A 404 14.95 14.10 -20.05
C PRO A 404 13.75 13.98 -19.10
N VAL A 405 13.30 15.11 -18.57
CA VAL A 405 12.11 15.16 -17.71
C VAL A 405 10.86 14.97 -18.58
N SER A 406 9.95 14.12 -18.14
CA SER A 406 8.62 13.99 -18.71
C SER A 406 7.73 15.09 -18.14
N ASN A 407 7.16 15.94 -18.99
CA ASN A 407 6.34 17.10 -18.59
C ASN A 407 4.94 16.99 -19.19
N ALA A 408 3.90 17.25 -18.40
CA ALA A 408 2.52 17.35 -18.84
C ALA A 408 1.73 18.34 -17.98
N PHE A 409 0.39 18.22 -18.01
CA PHE A 409 -0.52 19.05 -17.22
C PHE A 409 -1.51 18.20 -16.42
N VAL A 410 -1.87 18.68 -15.23
CA VAL A 410 -2.83 18.03 -14.32
C VAL A 410 -3.87 19.04 -13.83
N LYS A 411 -5.08 18.56 -13.57
CA LYS A 411 -6.18 19.31 -12.95
C LYS A 411 -6.72 18.60 -11.72
N GLY A 412 -7.05 19.38 -10.69
CA GLY A 412 -7.63 18.91 -9.42
C GLY A 412 -6.76 19.19 -8.18
N PHE A 413 -5.53 19.67 -8.37
CA PHE A 413 -4.61 19.98 -7.26
C PHE A 413 -4.84 21.36 -6.64
N GLY A 414 -5.44 22.32 -7.36
CA GLY A 414 -5.86 23.62 -6.85
C GLY A 414 -4.76 24.62 -6.45
N LEU A 415 -3.47 24.26 -6.57
CA LEU A 415 -2.37 25.11 -6.13
C LEU A 415 -2.39 26.48 -6.82
N ARG A 416 -2.29 27.54 -6.03
CA ARG A 416 -2.22 28.94 -6.48
C ARG A 416 -0.80 29.48 -6.52
N SER A 417 0.10 28.88 -5.76
CA SER A 417 1.53 29.17 -5.76
C SER A 417 2.35 27.94 -5.36
N GLY A 418 3.63 27.94 -5.72
CA GLY A 418 4.57 26.90 -5.31
C GLY A 418 4.43 25.57 -6.05
N ALA A 419 5.07 24.55 -5.48
CA ALA A 419 5.08 23.18 -5.97
C ALA A 419 5.16 22.17 -4.84
N ILE A 420 4.71 20.95 -5.11
CA ILE A 420 4.94 19.76 -4.30
C ILE A 420 5.74 18.73 -5.09
N ALA A 421 6.55 17.93 -4.41
CA ALA A 421 7.28 16.82 -5.03
C ALA A 421 7.32 15.61 -4.10
N SER A 422 7.42 14.42 -4.70
CA SER A 422 7.46 13.13 -4.01
C SER A 422 8.46 12.18 -4.68
N SER A 423 9.16 11.37 -3.88
CA SER A 423 9.86 10.16 -4.37
C SER A 423 9.06 8.87 -4.17
N VAL A 424 7.86 8.95 -3.60
CA VAL A 424 6.86 7.87 -3.59
C VAL A 424 5.91 8.13 -4.75
N ALA A 425 6.02 7.31 -5.78
CA ALA A 425 5.25 7.42 -7.03
C ALA A 425 5.06 6.02 -7.61
N HIS A 426 3.91 5.41 -7.38
CA HIS A 426 3.64 4.01 -7.70
C HIS A 426 3.89 3.71 -9.19
N ASP A 427 4.54 2.61 -9.57
CA ASP A 427 5.34 1.68 -8.74
C ASP A 427 6.84 1.86 -8.97
N SER A 428 7.21 2.54 -10.07
CA SER A 428 8.60 2.76 -10.42
C SER A 428 9.28 3.77 -9.49
N HIS A 429 8.54 4.55 -8.72
CA HIS A 429 9.02 5.49 -7.69
C HIS A 429 10.04 6.50 -8.17
N ASN A 430 9.94 6.91 -9.43
CA ASN A 430 10.61 8.09 -9.96
C ASN A 430 10.16 9.35 -9.19
N VAL A 431 10.90 10.44 -9.31
CA VAL A 431 10.49 11.69 -8.64
C VAL A 431 9.35 12.32 -9.43
N ILE A 432 8.22 12.56 -8.78
CA ILE A 432 7.06 13.22 -9.38
C ILE A 432 6.79 14.57 -8.70
N ALA A 433 6.41 15.58 -9.46
CA ALA A 433 6.16 16.92 -8.93
C ALA A 433 5.00 17.61 -9.65
N VAL A 434 4.25 18.43 -8.90
CA VAL A 434 3.17 19.30 -9.41
C VAL A 434 3.42 20.72 -8.94
N GLY A 435 3.25 21.71 -9.82
CA GLY A 435 3.52 23.09 -9.48
C GLY A 435 2.95 24.11 -10.46
N VAL A 436 2.91 25.36 -10.02
CA VAL A 436 2.41 26.49 -10.83
C VAL A 436 3.43 27.02 -11.82
N SER A 437 4.71 26.71 -11.63
CA SER A 437 5.81 27.21 -12.48
C SER A 437 6.96 26.22 -12.58
N ALA A 438 7.73 26.33 -13.66
CA ALA A 438 8.94 25.54 -13.88
C ALA A 438 10.04 25.82 -12.83
N ASP A 439 10.13 27.07 -12.33
CA ASP A 439 11.04 27.45 -11.25
C ASP A 439 10.70 26.74 -9.94
N ASP A 440 9.42 26.70 -9.56
CA ASP A 440 8.97 26.03 -8.34
C ASP A 440 9.22 24.52 -8.42
N LEU A 441 8.97 23.91 -9.58
CA LEU A 441 9.26 22.48 -9.82
C LEU A 441 10.75 22.18 -9.68
N ALA A 442 11.62 23.00 -10.28
CA ALA A 442 13.06 22.83 -10.16
C ALA A 442 13.54 22.92 -8.72
N VAL A 443 13.01 23.86 -7.92
CA VAL A 443 13.35 23.98 -6.50
C VAL A 443 12.86 22.76 -5.70
N ALA A 444 11.61 22.33 -5.90
CA ALA A 444 11.03 21.20 -5.19
C ALA A 444 11.77 19.88 -5.47
N VAL A 445 12.01 19.57 -6.74
CA VAL A 445 12.73 18.36 -7.16
C VAL A 445 14.15 18.37 -6.62
N ASN A 446 14.90 19.46 -6.78
CA ASN A 446 16.29 19.50 -6.32
C ASN A 446 16.40 19.40 -4.79
N THR A 447 15.48 20.02 -4.05
CA THR A 447 15.44 19.92 -2.58
C THR A 447 15.22 18.48 -2.15
N LEU A 448 14.21 17.83 -2.73
CA LEU A 448 13.86 16.45 -2.44
C LEU A 448 15.01 15.47 -2.74
N VAL A 449 15.70 15.67 -3.87
CA VAL A 449 16.87 14.88 -4.25
C VAL A 449 18.02 15.07 -3.27
N SER A 450 18.32 16.31 -2.87
CA SER A 450 19.42 16.60 -1.94
C SER A 450 19.23 16.00 -0.54
N GLU A 451 17.97 15.74 -0.17
CA GLU A 451 17.57 15.21 1.13
C GLU A 451 17.38 13.68 1.15
N GLY A 452 17.67 13.01 0.01
CA GLY A 452 17.60 11.56 -0.12
C GLY A 452 16.20 10.99 -0.37
N GLY A 453 15.27 11.83 -0.82
CA GLY A 453 13.88 11.46 -1.09
C GLY A 453 12.94 11.77 0.08
N GLY A 454 11.64 11.77 -0.22
CA GLY A 454 10.60 12.09 0.72
C GLY A 454 9.41 12.78 0.09
N PHE A 455 8.77 13.64 0.87
CA PHE A 455 7.77 14.60 0.41
C PHE A 455 8.29 16.01 0.61
N CYS A 456 8.09 16.86 -0.40
CA CYS A 456 8.55 18.24 -0.44
C CYS A 456 7.39 19.18 -0.75
N VAL A 457 7.35 20.31 -0.06
CA VAL A 457 6.51 21.47 -0.41
C VAL A 457 7.41 22.69 -0.53
N CYS A 458 7.37 23.37 -1.67
CA CYS A 458 8.13 24.58 -1.94
C CYS A 458 7.19 25.73 -2.28
N ALA A 459 7.29 26.83 -1.53
CA ALA A 459 6.56 28.06 -1.80
C ALA A 459 7.27 29.25 -1.13
N ASP A 460 7.15 30.44 -1.71
CA ASP A 460 7.67 31.70 -1.15
C ASP A 460 9.18 31.65 -0.81
N GLY A 461 9.96 30.92 -1.61
CA GLY A 461 11.41 30.73 -1.40
C GLY A 461 11.77 29.84 -0.21
N LYS A 462 10.80 29.11 0.37
CA LYS A 462 11.01 28.16 1.47
C LYS A 462 10.61 26.74 1.05
N SER A 463 11.26 25.76 1.65
CA SER A 463 10.96 24.34 1.48
C SER A 463 10.69 23.65 2.82
N SER A 464 9.66 22.82 2.87
CA SER A 464 9.34 21.94 4.00
C SER A 464 9.38 20.49 3.52
N MET A 465 9.90 19.58 4.36
CA MET A 465 10.19 18.20 3.97
C MET A 465 9.72 17.17 5.01
N LEU A 466 9.32 16.00 4.52
CA LEU A 466 9.30 14.74 5.26
C LEU A 466 10.35 13.83 4.61
N ASN A 467 11.50 13.67 5.25
CA ASN A 467 12.57 12.83 4.73
C ASN A 467 12.25 11.33 4.88
N LEU A 468 12.33 10.59 3.77
CA LEU A 468 12.10 9.14 3.72
C LEU A 468 13.42 8.42 3.41
N ARG A 469 14.31 8.36 4.41
CA ARG A 469 15.71 7.92 4.25
C ARG A 469 15.92 6.42 4.06
N VAL A 470 14.84 5.65 3.93
CA VAL A 470 14.87 4.25 3.51
C VAL A 470 14.30 4.20 2.10
N ALA A 471 15.20 4.05 1.12
CA ALA A 471 14.92 3.98 -0.32
C ALA A 471 14.19 5.20 -0.94
N GLY A 472 14.00 6.31 -0.21
CA GLY A 472 13.10 7.39 -0.63
C GLY A 472 11.62 7.07 -0.39
N LEU A 473 11.31 6.01 0.38
CA LEU A 473 9.96 5.46 0.59
C LEU A 473 9.53 5.44 2.06
N MET A 474 10.45 5.11 2.98
CA MET A 474 10.13 4.91 4.39
C MET A 474 11.02 5.74 5.32
N CYS A 475 10.56 5.92 6.56
CA CYS A 475 11.22 6.63 7.63
C CYS A 475 11.53 5.71 8.82
N THR A 476 12.61 6.01 9.54
CA THR A 476 13.05 5.29 10.75
C THR A 476 12.58 5.95 12.05
N LYS A 477 11.85 7.07 11.95
CA LYS A 477 11.31 7.84 13.08
C LYS A 477 10.03 7.19 13.64
N PRO A 478 9.66 7.46 14.91
CA PRO A 478 8.39 7.03 15.47
C PRO A 478 7.19 7.51 14.65
N ALA A 479 6.14 6.68 14.55
CA ALA A 479 4.95 6.96 13.75
C ALA A 479 4.32 8.33 14.07
N ARG A 480 4.23 8.70 15.35
CA ARG A 480 3.68 10.01 15.77
C ARG A 480 4.50 11.20 15.28
N ASP A 481 5.82 11.06 15.19
CA ASP A 481 6.70 12.12 14.68
C ASP A 481 6.55 12.26 13.16
N VAL A 482 6.48 11.13 12.44
CA VAL A 482 6.24 11.11 10.99
C VAL A 482 4.87 11.71 10.67
N LYS A 483 3.82 11.30 11.38
CA LYS A 483 2.48 11.88 11.28
C LYS A 483 2.48 13.40 11.48
N ARG A 484 3.10 13.88 12.58
CA ARG A 484 3.16 15.33 12.85
C ARG A 484 3.81 16.10 11.70
N THR A 485 4.89 15.56 11.11
CA THR A 485 5.53 16.19 9.96
C THR A 485 4.65 16.11 8.71
N LEU A 486 4.00 14.99 8.43
CA LEU A 486 3.07 14.83 7.31
C LEU A 486 1.88 15.79 7.43
N ASP A 487 1.24 15.86 8.58
CA ASP A 487 0.12 16.78 8.86
C ASP A 487 0.53 18.24 8.61
N ALA A 488 1.74 18.63 9.02
CA ALA A 488 2.26 19.98 8.80
C ALA A 488 2.52 20.27 7.31
N LEU A 489 2.98 19.28 6.54
CA LEU A 489 3.11 19.43 5.09
C LEU A 489 1.74 19.54 4.43
N GLN A 490 0.80 18.65 4.75
CA GLN A 490 -0.55 18.69 4.20
C GLN A 490 -1.24 20.02 4.52
N ALA A 491 -1.12 20.53 5.75
CA ALA A 491 -1.61 21.85 6.12
C ALA A 491 -0.99 22.96 5.25
N ARG A 492 0.32 22.90 5.01
CA ARG A 492 1.00 23.86 4.12
C ARG A 492 0.51 23.75 2.67
N VAL A 493 0.25 22.55 2.16
CA VAL A 493 -0.31 22.35 0.81
C VAL A 493 -1.74 22.91 0.71
N LYS A 494 -2.56 22.73 1.76
CA LYS A 494 -3.89 23.35 1.86
C LYS A 494 -3.83 24.88 1.87
N GLU A 495 -2.86 25.49 2.56
CA GLU A 495 -2.63 26.95 2.51
C GLU A 495 -2.30 27.47 1.10
N LEU A 496 -1.67 26.64 0.26
CA LEU A 496 -1.37 26.97 -1.14
C LEU A 496 -2.59 26.83 -2.07
N GLY A 497 -3.74 26.41 -1.55
CA GLY A 497 -5.02 26.33 -2.26
C GLY A 497 -5.47 24.91 -2.64
N CYS A 498 -4.74 23.87 -2.22
CA CYS A 498 -5.10 22.50 -2.56
C CYS A 498 -6.36 22.02 -1.81
N PRO A 499 -7.38 21.51 -2.52
CA PRO A 499 -8.60 21.01 -1.90
C PRO A 499 -8.49 19.54 -1.46
N LEU A 500 -7.48 18.81 -1.93
CA LEU A 500 -7.33 17.37 -1.68
C LEU A 500 -7.02 17.11 -0.20
N ASP A 501 -7.59 16.04 0.33
CA ASP A 501 -7.30 15.63 1.70
C ASP A 501 -5.92 15.01 1.86
N ASP A 502 -5.49 14.18 0.89
CA ASP A 502 -4.14 13.63 0.85
C ASP A 502 -3.46 13.87 -0.52
N PRO A 503 -2.91 15.08 -0.76
CA PRO A 503 -2.32 15.44 -2.04
C PRO A 503 -1.09 14.59 -2.42
N PHE A 504 -0.33 14.08 -1.44
CA PHE A 504 0.84 13.24 -1.73
C PHE A 504 0.44 11.84 -2.13
N MET A 505 -0.59 11.27 -1.50
CA MET A 505 -1.15 9.98 -1.92
C MET A 505 -1.75 10.08 -3.32
N THR A 506 -2.57 11.10 -3.59
CA THR A 506 -3.09 11.33 -4.95
C THR A 506 -1.97 11.46 -5.98
N LEU A 507 -0.93 12.23 -5.65
CA LEU A 507 0.24 12.41 -6.53
C LEU A 507 0.94 11.09 -6.83
N ALA A 508 1.10 10.21 -5.82
CA ALA A 508 1.81 8.95 -5.96
C ALA A 508 1.16 8.02 -7.00
N PHE A 509 -0.16 8.05 -7.17
CA PHE A 509 -0.85 7.23 -8.15
C PHE A 509 -0.85 7.80 -9.57
N LEU A 510 -0.47 9.07 -9.80
CA LEU A 510 -0.52 9.67 -11.14
C LEU A 510 0.54 9.10 -12.11
N SER A 511 1.55 8.39 -11.59
CA SER A 511 2.54 7.66 -12.38
C SER A 511 2.22 6.18 -12.59
N LEU A 512 1.17 5.64 -11.97
CA LEU A 512 0.89 4.21 -12.04
C LEU A 512 0.23 3.86 -13.39
N LEU A 513 1.04 3.40 -14.36
CA LEU A 513 0.62 3.17 -15.75
C LEU A 513 -0.27 1.92 -15.98
N VAL A 514 -0.75 1.29 -14.92
CA VAL A 514 -1.68 0.15 -14.96
C VAL A 514 -3.10 0.50 -14.52
N ILE A 515 -3.33 1.73 -14.02
CA ILE A 515 -4.66 2.19 -13.60
C ILE A 515 -5.19 3.27 -14.56
N PRO A 516 -6.38 3.07 -15.17
CA PRO A 516 -6.99 4.05 -16.06
C PRO A 516 -7.20 5.46 -15.46
N ARG A 517 -7.32 6.53 -16.27
CA ARG A 517 -7.28 6.57 -17.74
C ARG A 517 -6.01 7.22 -18.29
N LEU A 518 -5.69 8.45 -17.90
CA LEU A 518 -4.52 9.20 -18.38
C LEU A 518 -3.51 9.37 -17.24
N ARG A 519 -2.25 9.02 -17.48
CA ARG A 519 -1.16 9.00 -16.49
C ARG A 519 0.11 9.61 -17.06
N ILE A 520 1.10 9.87 -16.21
CA ILE A 520 2.43 10.34 -16.65
C ILE A 520 3.52 9.43 -16.09
N GLY A 521 4.31 8.81 -16.96
CA GLY A 521 5.50 8.06 -16.57
C GLY A 521 6.78 8.87 -16.81
N ASP A 522 7.93 8.31 -16.45
CA ASP A 522 9.25 8.92 -16.69
C ASP A 522 9.59 9.07 -18.18
N ARG A 523 8.82 8.42 -19.06
CA ARG A 523 9.00 8.42 -20.52
C ARG A 523 7.95 9.21 -21.29
N GLY A 524 6.95 9.77 -20.62
CA GLY A 524 5.93 10.60 -21.27
C GLY A 524 4.53 10.47 -20.67
N LEU A 525 3.59 11.19 -21.26
CA LEU A 525 2.15 11.06 -21.00
C LEU A 525 1.64 9.76 -21.63
N PHE A 526 0.84 9.01 -20.89
CA PHE A 526 0.42 7.65 -21.26
C PHE A 526 -1.10 7.51 -21.11
N ASP A 527 -1.74 7.02 -22.17
CA ASP A 527 -3.14 6.62 -22.16
C ASP A 527 -3.19 5.12 -21.82
N VAL A 528 -3.69 4.79 -20.63
CA VAL A 528 -3.76 3.41 -20.13
C VAL A 528 -4.89 2.64 -20.83
N SER A 529 -5.95 3.31 -21.31
CA SER A 529 -7.03 2.67 -22.05
C SER A 529 -6.58 2.21 -23.44
N GLU A 530 -5.77 3.01 -24.13
CA GLU A 530 -5.17 2.64 -25.41
C GLU A 530 -3.80 1.94 -25.25
N PHE A 531 -3.28 1.91 -24.03
CA PHE A 531 -2.01 1.32 -23.63
C PHE A 531 -0.81 1.83 -24.45
N LYS A 532 -0.73 3.16 -24.64
CA LYS A 532 0.32 3.81 -25.45
C LYS A 532 0.67 5.21 -24.94
N PHE A 533 1.88 5.68 -25.30
CA PHE A 533 2.25 7.08 -25.13
C PHE A 533 1.44 7.98 -26.06
N VAL A 534 1.07 9.15 -25.56
CA VAL A 534 0.33 10.18 -26.29
C VAL A 534 1.02 11.53 -26.16
N ASP A 535 0.87 12.38 -27.18
CA ASP A 535 1.44 13.72 -27.16
C ASP A 535 0.75 14.60 -26.10
N VAL A 536 1.51 15.48 -25.46
CA VAL A 536 0.97 16.44 -24.49
C VAL A 536 0.10 17.50 -25.17
N LEU A 537 0.49 17.94 -26.37
CA LEU A 537 -0.23 18.93 -27.17
C LEU A 537 -1.02 18.25 -28.30
N LEU A 538 -2.18 18.82 -28.65
CA LEU A 538 -3.06 18.35 -29.72
C LEU A 538 -2.77 18.99 -31.09
#